data_AF-A0A235F9S4-F1
#
_entry.id   AF-A0A235F9S4-F1
#
_cell.length_a   1.000
_cell.length_b   1.000
_cell.length_c   1.000
_cell.angle_alpha   90.00
_cell.angle_beta   90.00
_cell.angle_gamma   90.00
#
_symmetry.space_group_name_H-M   'P 1'
#
loop_
_entity.id
_entity.type
_entity.pdbx_description
1 polymer ?
#
loop_
_entity_poly.entity_id
_entity_poly.type
_entity_poly.pdbx_seq_one_letter_code
_entity_poly.pdbx_strand_id
1 'polypeptide(L)'
;MPAEVTHPVEASPKVPSNPNLASDFHKALMNMINEFDAQLDHEHEVGMKLVSFGKTIQFHVSQIGYVNPSLITFAGFTPEEHPVKLIQHVSQLSFLLMEVKRLKPEEPKKRIGFTIEG
;
A
#
# COMPACT_ATOMS: atom_id res chain seq x y z
N MET A 1 56.95 4.99 12.05
CA MET A 1 55.56 4.52 11.88
C MET A 1 54.68 5.75 11.84
N PRO A 2 53.94 6.07 10.75
CA PRO A 2 52.98 7.16 10.79
C PRO A 2 51.66 6.69 11.41
N ALA A 3 51.00 7.59 12.14
CA ALA A 3 49.75 7.35 12.84
C ALA A 3 48.57 7.20 11.87
N GLU A 4 47.67 6.27 12.18
CA GLU A 4 46.44 5.99 11.46
C GLU A 4 45.44 7.13 11.69
N VAL A 5 45.16 7.90 10.65
CA VAL A 5 44.16 8.97 10.68
C VAL A 5 42.79 8.33 10.56
N THR A 6 42.09 8.23 11.69
CA THR A 6 40.67 7.83 11.74
C THR A 6 39.83 8.96 11.15
N HIS A 7 39.29 8.72 9.95
CA HIS A 7 38.30 9.61 9.36
C HIS A 7 36.95 9.35 10.05
N PRO A 8 36.21 10.39 10.50
CA PRO A 8 34.83 10.22 10.93
C PRO A 8 34.02 9.72 9.73
N VAL A 9 33.23 8.67 9.92
CA VAL A 9 32.19 8.28 8.96
C VAL A 9 31.18 9.42 8.94
N GLU A 10 31.32 10.35 7.99
CA GLU A 10 30.32 11.38 7.74
C GLU A 10 29.01 10.68 7.40
N ALA A 11 28.02 10.82 8.29
CA ALA A 11 26.65 10.40 8.02
C ALA A 11 26.20 11.10 6.74
N SER A 12 25.95 10.31 5.70
CA SER A 12 25.53 10.84 4.41
C SER A 12 24.30 11.75 4.61
N PRO A 13 24.27 12.95 3.99
CA PRO A 13 23.14 13.84 4.13
C PRO A 13 21.90 13.10 3.64
N LYS A 14 20.87 13.00 4.50
CA LYS A 14 19.52 12.59 4.07
C LYS A 14 19.08 13.61 3.02
N VAL A 15 19.28 13.26 1.74
CA VAL A 15 18.72 14.00 0.62
C VAL A 15 17.23 14.19 0.94
N PRO A 16 16.71 15.42 0.97
CA PRO A 16 15.29 15.63 1.17
C PRO A 16 14.56 14.78 0.12
N SER A 17 13.75 13.80 0.54
CA SER A 17 12.97 13.05 -0.44
C SER A 17 12.14 14.07 -1.19
N ASN A 18 12.16 14.04 -2.53
CA ASN A 18 11.22 14.83 -3.30
C ASN A 18 9.82 14.46 -2.79
N PRO A 19 9.06 15.37 -2.15
CA PRO A 19 7.88 15.03 -1.33
C PRO A 19 6.67 14.52 -2.13
N ASN A 20 6.89 14.06 -3.36
CA ASN A 20 5.89 13.63 -4.31
C ASN A 20 6.21 12.26 -4.95
N LEU A 21 7.11 11.47 -4.35
CA LEU A 21 7.39 10.12 -4.82
C LEU A 21 6.28 9.15 -4.42
N ALA A 22 5.97 8.20 -5.30
CA ALA A 22 5.03 7.11 -5.05
C ALA A 22 5.36 6.34 -3.76
N SER A 23 6.63 6.21 -3.39
CA SER A 23 7.05 5.62 -2.12
C SER A 23 6.51 6.35 -0.89
N ASP A 24 6.37 7.68 -0.94
CA ASP A 24 5.89 8.46 0.20
C ASP A 24 4.36 8.42 0.28
N PHE A 25 3.67 8.45 -0.87
CA PHE A 25 2.23 8.16 -0.92
C PHE A 25 1.91 6.75 -0.42
N HIS A 26 2.69 5.75 -0.84
CA HIS A 26 2.53 4.37 -0.41
C HIS A 26 2.62 4.21 1.11
N LYS A 27 3.63 4.81 1.75
CA LYS A 27 3.76 4.81 3.22
C LYS A 27 2.52 5.42 3.88
N ALA A 28 2.05 6.56 3.39
CA ALA A 28 0.86 7.22 3.93
C ALA A 28 -0.40 6.34 3.77
N LEU A 29 -0.59 5.74 2.59
CA LEU A 29 -1.71 4.83 2.33
C LEU A 29 -1.68 3.60 3.23
N MET A 30 -0.51 2.97 3.39
CA MET A 30 -0.37 1.80 4.26
C MET A 30 -0.72 2.14 5.71
N ASN A 31 -0.33 3.31 6.20
CA ASN A 31 -0.71 3.75 7.55
C ASN A 31 -2.23 3.91 7.68
N MET A 32 -2.88 4.64 6.77
CA MET A 32 -4.33 4.85 6.79
C MET A 32 -5.11 3.53 6.69
N ILE A 33 -4.64 2.59 5.86
CA ILE A 33 -5.27 1.28 5.67
C ILE A 33 -5.11 0.40 6.90
N ASN A 34 -3.93 0.39 7.54
CA ASN A 34 -3.72 -0.35 8.77
C ASN A 34 -4.54 0.23 9.94
N GLU A 35 -4.66 1.55 10.02
CA GLU A 35 -5.50 2.23 11.01
C GLU A 35 -6.98 1.87 10.81
N PHE A 36 -7.46 1.82 9.56
CA PHE A 36 -8.81 1.39 9.25
C PHE A 36 -9.02 -0.10 9.55
N ASP A 37 -8.09 -0.98 9.15
CA ASP A 37 -8.17 -2.43 9.40
C ASP A 37 -8.21 -2.78 10.89
N ALA A 38 -7.48 -2.02 11.72
CA ALA A 38 -7.44 -2.19 13.17
C ALA A 38 -8.77 -1.87 13.86
N GLN A 39 -9.68 -1.16 13.18
CA GLN A 39 -11.03 -0.85 13.68
C GLN A 39 -12.06 -1.94 13.32
N LEU A 40 -11.71 -2.87 12.43
CA LEU A 40 -12.60 -3.94 11.99
C LEU A 40 -12.56 -5.14 12.94
N ASP A 41 -13.68 -5.84 13.03
CA ASP A 41 -13.76 -7.12 13.76
C ASP A 41 -13.02 -8.26 13.02
N HIS A 42 -13.11 -9.48 13.58
CA HIS A 42 -12.48 -10.68 13.01
C HIS A 42 -13.22 -11.29 11.82
N GLU A 43 -14.46 -10.87 11.55
CA GLU A 43 -15.30 -11.33 10.45
C GLU A 43 -15.14 -10.46 9.20
N HIS A 44 -14.57 -9.26 9.35
CA HIS A 44 -14.38 -8.29 8.28
C HIS A 44 -12.90 -8.02 7.96
N GLU A 45 -12.66 -7.66 6.70
CA GLU A 45 -11.38 -7.19 6.19
C GLU A 45 -11.56 -5.92 5.37
N VAL A 46 -10.45 -5.30 4.98
CA VAL A 46 -10.47 -4.08 4.17
C VAL A 46 -10.82 -4.42 2.73
N GLY A 47 -11.96 -3.93 2.29
CA GLY A 47 -12.32 -3.84 0.87
C GLY A 47 -11.98 -2.46 0.31
N MET A 48 -11.67 -2.43 -0.98
CA MET A 48 -11.49 -1.17 -1.70
C MET A 48 -12.52 -1.03 -2.79
N LYS A 49 -13.14 0.15 -2.84
CA LYS A 49 -14.08 0.55 -3.88
C LYS A 49 -13.51 1.71 -4.67
N LEU A 50 -13.29 1.48 -5.96
CA LEU A 50 -12.90 2.52 -6.89
C LEU A 50 -14.08 3.42 -7.23
N VAL A 51 -13.87 4.73 -7.14
CA VAL A 51 -14.85 5.73 -7.55
C VAL A 51 -14.36 6.33 -8.86
N SER A 52 -14.79 5.74 -9.98
CA SER A 52 -14.52 6.29 -11.32
C SER A 52 -15.83 6.38 -12.12
N PHE A 53 -15.96 7.47 -12.89
CA PHE A 53 -17.09 7.92 -13.70
C PHE A 53 -18.05 6.82 -14.19
N GLY A 54 -18.99 6.41 -13.33
CA GLY A 54 -20.09 5.49 -13.66
C GLY A 54 -19.79 3.99 -13.53
N LYS A 55 -18.58 3.57 -13.14
CA LYS A 55 -18.26 2.15 -12.85
C LYS A 55 -17.66 2.00 -11.46
N THR A 56 -18.34 1.21 -10.63
CA THR A 56 -17.82 0.76 -9.34
C THR A 56 -17.10 -0.57 -9.54
N ILE A 57 -15.82 -0.63 -9.17
CA ILE A 57 -15.10 -1.90 -9.02
C ILE A 57 -14.82 -2.07 -7.53
N GLN A 58 -15.24 -3.20 -6.97
CA GLN A 58 -15.00 -3.59 -5.58
C GLN A 58 -14.15 -4.86 -5.56
N PHE A 59 -13.11 -4.87 -4.73
CA PHE A 59 -12.27 -6.06 -4.53
C PHE A 59 -11.61 -6.04 -3.15
N HIS A 60 -11.22 -7.23 -2.69
CA HIS A 60 -10.48 -7.46 -1.46
C HIS A 60 -9.00 -7.17 -1.72
N VAL A 61 -8.42 -6.21 -1.00
CA VAL A 61 -7.02 -5.82 -1.21
C VAL A 61 -6.12 -6.78 -0.43
N SER A 62 -5.15 -7.38 -1.12
CA SER A 62 -4.17 -8.28 -0.49
C SER A 62 -2.76 -7.69 -0.47
N GLN A 63 -2.42 -6.87 -1.47
CA GLN A 63 -1.10 -6.26 -1.59
C GLN A 63 -1.17 -4.86 -2.20
N ILE A 64 -0.30 -3.98 -1.72
CA ILE A 64 -0.13 -2.63 -2.27
C ILE A 64 1.34 -2.41 -2.56
N GLY A 65 1.64 -2.00 -3.79
CA GLY A 65 2.99 -1.67 -4.24
C GLY A 65 3.08 -0.28 -4.84
N TYR A 66 4.31 0.16 -5.12
CA TYR A 66 4.58 1.44 -5.76
C TYR A 66 5.73 1.33 -6.76
N VAL A 67 5.76 2.22 -7.73
CA VAL A 67 6.91 2.44 -8.63
C VAL A 67 7.17 3.94 -8.71
N ASN A 68 8.37 4.36 -8.32
CA ASN A 68 8.76 5.76 -8.39
C ASN A 68 8.91 6.21 -9.85
N PRO A 69 8.53 7.46 -10.18
CA PRO A 69 8.13 8.51 -9.25
C PRO A 69 6.65 8.52 -8.86
N SER A 70 5.75 7.82 -9.55
CA SER A 70 4.33 8.20 -9.48
C SER A 70 3.27 7.11 -9.62
N LEU A 71 3.62 5.82 -9.61
CA LEU A 71 2.63 4.74 -9.72
C LEU A 71 2.39 4.04 -8.39
N ILE A 72 1.12 3.74 -8.11
CA ILE A 72 0.66 2.83 -7.05
C ILE A 72 -0.06 1.66 -7.69
N THR A 73 0.14 0.47 -7.13
CA THR A 73 -0.57 -0.74 -7.56
C THR A 73 -1.33 -1.35 -6.39
N PHE A 74 -2.53 -1.86 -6.68
CA PHE A 74 -3.36 -2.59 -5.73
C PHE A 74 -3.64 -3.96 -6.33
N ALA A 75 -3.22 -5.02 -5.65
CA ALA A 75 -3.53 -6.39 -6.04
C ALA A 75 -4.47 -7.03 -5.03
N GLY A 76 -5.29 -7.96 -5.50
CA GLY A 76 -6.37 -8.50 -4.71
C GLY A 76 -7.21 -9.51 -5.44
N PHE A 77 -8.41 -9.75 -4.91
CA PHE A 77 -9.37 -10.70 -5.46
C PHE A 77 -10.77 -10.08 -5.52
N THR A 78 -11.53 -10.36 -6.57
CA THR A 78 -12.96 -10.02 -6.63
C THR A 78 -13.75 -10.87 -5.63
N PRO A 79 -15.03 -10.53 -5.35
CA PRO A 79 -15.90 -11.40 -4.54
C PRO A 79 -16.05 -12.83 -5.10
N GLU A 80 -15.84 -13.01 -6.41
CA GLU A 80 -15.82 -14.32 -7.10
C GLU A 80 -14.41 -14.96 -7.13
N GLU A 81 -13.49 -14.50 -6.28
CA GLU A 81 -12.11 -15.01 -6.13
C GLU A 81 -11.21 -14.90 -7.37
N HIS A 82 -11.56 -14.04 -8.34
CA HIS A 82 -10.68 -13.78 -9.48
C HIS A 82 -9.56 -12.79 -9.10
N PRO A 83 -8.29 -13.06 -9.45
CA PRO A 83 -7.20 -12.14 -9.16
C PRO A 83 -7.35 -10.86 -9.98
N VAL A 84 -7.09 -9.71 -9.34
CA VAL A 84 -7.11 -8.40 -9.97
C VAL A 84 -5.87 -7.60 -9.58
N LYS A 85 -5.38 -6.78 -10.52
CA LYS A 85 -4.34 -5.77 -10.27
C LYS A 85 -4.78 -4.45 -10.88
N LEU A 86 -4.92 -3.43 -10.04
CA LEU A 86 -5.15 -2.05 -10.44
C LEU A 86 -3.82 -1.30 -10.43
N ILE A 87 -3.59 -0.47 -11.43
CA ILE A 87 -2.43 0.42 -11.53
C ILE A 87 -2.95 1.85 -11.69
N GLN A 88 -2.50 2.77 -10.83
CA GLN A 88 -2.89 4.17 -10.86
C GLN A 88 -1.71 5.11 -10.70
N HIS A 89 -1.79 6.27 -11.36
CA HIS A 89 -0.93 7.39 -11.04
C HIS A 89 -1.35 8.00 -9.68
N VAL A 90 -0.40 8.45 -8.86
CA VAL A 90 -0.69 9.03 -7.52
C VAL A 90 -1.67 10.20 -7.55
N SER A 91 -1.69 10.98 -8.63
CA SER A 91 -2.64 12.10 -8.80
C SER A 91 -4.07 11.67 -9.14
N GLN A 92 -4.29 10.39 -9.43
CA GLN A 92 -5.59 9.83 -9.81
C GLN A 92 -6.20 8.95 -8.71
N LEU A 93 -5.56 8.89 -7.54
CA LEU A 93 -6.05 8.10 -6.42
C LEU A 93 -7.42 8.63 -5.98
N SER A 94 -8.44 7.81 -6.18
CA SER A 94 -9.83 8.07 -5.80
C SER A 94 -10.48 6.74 -5.44
N PHE A 95 -10.38 6.36 -4.18
CA PHE A 95 -10.95 5.12 -3.67
C PHE A 95 -11.49 5.31 -2.26
N LEU A 96 -12.44 4.45 -1.93
CA LEU A 96 -13.06 4.33 -0.62
C LEU A 96 -12.56 3.04 0.02
N LEU A 97 -12.10 3.14 1.28
CA LEU A 97 -11.92 1.99 2.15
C LEU A 97 -13.27 1.66 2.79
N MET A 98 -13.63 0.38 2.79
CA MET A 98 -14.87 -0.10 3.39
C MET A 98 -14.66 -1.46 4.02
N GLU A 99 -15.47 -1.78 5.02
CA GLU A 99 -15.52 -3.14 5.56
C GLU A 99 -16.17 -4.09 4.54
N VAL A 100 -15.57 -5.27 4.36
CA VAL A 100 -16.15 -6.37 3.59
C VAL A 100 -16.03 -7.65 4.38
N LYS A 101 -17.01 -8.55 4.22
CA LYS A 101 -16.93 -9.88 4.83
C LYS A 101 -15.72 -10.61 4.30
N ARG A 102 -15.01 -11.31 5.17
CA ARG A 102 -13.83 -12.08 4.78
C ARG A 102 -14.19 -13.16 3.77
N LEU A 103 -13.40 -13.28 2.71
CA LEU A 103 -13.55 -14.37 1.72
C LEU A 103 -13.33 -15.74 2.37
N LYS A 104 -12.42 -15.81 3.36
CA LYS A 104 -12.03 -17.03 4.08
C LYS A 104 -12.08 -16.83 5.59
N PRO A 105 -13.26 -16.91 6.22
CA PRO A 105 -13.44 -16.71 7.66
C PRO A 105 -12.62 -17.71 8.50
N GLU A 106 -12.39 -18.92 7.98
CA GLU A 106 -11.68 -20.02 8.62
C GLU A 106 -10.16 -19.79 8.74
N GLU A 107 -9.58 -18.94 7.90
CA GLU A 107 -8.16 -18.58 8.00
C GLU A 107 -7.95 -17.48 9.07
N PRO A 108 -6.75 -17.26 9.61
CA PRO A 108 -6.45 -16.04 10.36
C PRO A 108 -6.57 -14.80 9.47
N LYS A 109 -7.06 -13.68 10.02
CA LYS A 109 -7.14 -12.41 9.29
C LYS A 109 -5.75 -12.01 8.79
N LYS A 110 -5.59 -11.86 7.47
CA LYS A 110 -4.32 -11.51 6.85
C LYS A 110 -4.14 -9.99 6.88
N ARG A 111 -2.95 -9.54 7.26
CA ARG A 111 -2.55 -8.14 7.08
C ARG A 111 -2.23 -7.90 5.61
N ILE A 112 -2.54 -6.70 5.12
CA ILE A 112 -2.20 -6.29 3.76
C ILE A 112 -0.68 -6.24 3.61
N GLY A 113 -0.17 -6.94 2.59
CA GLY A 113 1.26 -7.11 2.36
C GLY A 113 1.93 -5.91 1.68
N PHE A 114 3.25 -5.80 1.89
CA PHE A 114 4.11 -4.80 1.26
C PHE A 114 4.84 -5.41 0.06
N THR A 115 4.75 -4.78 -1.12
CA THR A 115 5.59 -5.13 -2.27
C THR A 115 6.34 -3.88 -2.75
N ILE A 116 7.67 -3.94 -2.76
CA ILE A 116 8.52 -2.95 -3.41
C ILE A 116 8.94 -3.58 -4.74
N GLU A 117 8.28 -3.21 -5.85
CA GLU A 117 8.83 -3.52 -7.18
C GLU A 117 9.84 -2.43 -7.50
N GLY A 118 11.13 -2.82 -7.51
CA GLY A 118 12.28 -1.93 -7.65
C GLY A 118 12.43 -1.32 -9.04
#